data_AF-A0A7S0U095-F1
#
_entry.id   AF-A0A7S0U095-F1
#
_cell.length_a   1.000
_cell.length_b   1.000
_cell.length_c   1.000
_cell.angle_alpha   90.00
_cell.angle_beta   90.00
_cell.angle_gamma   90.00
#
_symmetry.space_group_name_H-M   'P 1'
#
loop_
_entity.id
_entity.type
_entity.pdbx_description
1 polymer ?
#
loop_
_entity_poly.entity_id
_entity_poly.type
_entity_poly.pdbx_seq_one_letter_code
_entity_poly.pdbx_strand_id
1 'polypeptide(L)'
;GGVTLSAGGKFLCDLKQGDIFGENAILGMCEDGMRTRTAVAKSMSELCVIRAEEVKQLLIRHKSFQWAVQRMCKMHIASIDRVVQQNKQLSLKAVLCVDWKKHCTKLDQDVVVTCLRDERAGINRWYADNDRHDAAVGIVGSFRKSSALGLEVLKENARAAMSRTKEDSGKKLA
;
A
#
# COMPACT_ATOMS: atom_id res chain seq x y z
N GLY A 1 18.84 -8.20 -11.57
CA GLY A 1 18.42 -7.16 -12.52
C GLY A 1 17.85 -5.96 -11.78
N GLY A 2 17.81 -4.80 -12.42
CA GLY A 2 17.24 -3.57 -11.87
C GLY A 2 15.99 -3.12 -12.66
N VAL A 3 15.00 -2.58 -11.95
CA VAL A 3 13.76 -2.04 -12.54
C VAL A 3 13.52 -0.63 -12.02
N THR A 4 13.17 0.31 -12.89
CA THR A 4 12.79 1.67 -12.52
C THR A 4 11.29 1.84 -12.54
N LEU A 5 10.76 2.45 -11.48
CA LEU A 5 9.38 2.90 -11.43
C LEU A 5 9.29 4.40 -11.73
N SER A 6 8.29 4.76 -12.54
CA SER A 6 7.92 6.14 -12.83
C SER A 6 6.40 6.31 -12.78
N ALA A 7 5.92 7.54 -12.53
CA ALA A 7 4.52 7.90 -12.63
C ALA A 7 4.39 9.30 -13.23
N GLY A 8 3.56 9.45 -14.27
CA GLY A 8 3.41 10.71 -14.99
C GLY A 8 4.74 11.26 -15.52
N GLY A 9 5.62 10.39 -16.03
CA GLY A 9 6.96 10.76 -16.50
C GLY A 9 7.99 11.08 -15.42
N LYS A 10 7.61 11.09 -14.14
CA LYS A 10 8.51 11.37 -13.02
C LYS A 10 9.06 10.08 -12.43
N PHE A 11 10.37 10.05 -12.20
CA PHE A 11 11.04 8.97 -11.49
C PHE A 11 10.52 8.82 -10.05
N LEU A 12 10.26 7.59 -9.62
CA LEU A 12 9.85 7.26 -8.25
C LEU A 12 10.99 6.61 -7.47
N CYS A 13 11.46 5.46 -7.98
CA CYS A 13 12.53 4.69 -7.36
C CYS A 13 13.07 3.62 -8.30
N ASP A 14 14.25 3.13 -7.97
CA ASP A 14 14.77 1.87 -8.49
C ASP A 14 14.45 0.74 -7.52
N LEU A 15 13.91 -0.34 -8.08
CA LEU A 15 13.65 -1.58 -7.39
C LEU A 15 14.85 -2.50 -7.48
N LYS A 16 15.09 -3.20 -6.38
CA LYS A 16 16.12 -4.22 -6.22
C LYS A 16 15.47 -5.60 -6.13
N GLN A 17 16.32 -6.62 -6.09
CA GLN A 17 15.87 -8.00 -5.89
C GLN A 17 15.02 -8.11 -4.61
N GLY A 18 13.89 -8.82 -4.73
CA GLY A 18 12.93 -9.04 -3.65
C GLY A 18 12.01 -7.85 -3.35
N ASP A 19 12.10 -6.75 -4.11
CA ASP A 19 11.09 -5.69 -4.02
C ASP A 19 9.80 -6.09 -4.76
N ILE A 20 8.67 -5.63 -4.22
CA ILE A 20 7.33 -5.90 -4.76
C ILE A 20 6.78 -4.60 -5.36
N PHE A 21 6.10 -4.71 -6.51
CA PHE A 21 5.40 -3.59 -7.13
C PHE A 21 4.12 -4.06 -7.83
N GLY A 22 3.16 -3.14 -8.02
CA GLY A 22 1.85 -3.42 -8.64
C GLY A 22 0.76 -3.81 -7.64
N GLU A 23 1.10 -3.85 -6.35
CA GLU A 23 0.23 -4.15 -5.21
C GLU A 23 -0.97 -3.20 -5.09
N ASN A 24 -0.79 -1.91 -5.40
CA ASN A 24 -1.86 -0.93 -5.19
C ASN A 24 -3.10 -1.19 -6.04
N ALA A 25 -2.90 -1.68 -7.25
CA ALA A 25 -3.98 -2.02 -8.17
C ALA A 25 -4.81 -3.21 -7.64
N ILE A 26 -4.15 -4.19 -7.02
CA ILE A 26 -4.79 -5.40 -6.51
C ILE A 26 -5.47 -5.13 -5.16
N LEU A 27 -4.77 -4.40 -4.29
CA LEU A 27 -5.19 -4.13 -2.93
C LEU A 27 -6.17 -2.96 -2.83
N GLY A 28 -6.66 -2.36 -3.93
CA GLY A 28 -7.64 -1.27 -3.85
C GLY A 28 -7.10 0.01 -3.21
N MET A 29 -5.79 0.22 -3.30
CA MET A 29 -5.13 1.51 -3.00
C MET A 29 -5.11 2.44 -4.22
N CYS A 30 -5.75 2.03 -5.31
CA CYS A 30 -6.06 2.85 -6.48
C CYS A 30 -7.57 2.76 -6.73
N GLU A 31 -8.21 3.89 -6.98
CA GLU A 31 -9.68 4.00 -7.04
C GLU A 31 -10.28 3.25 -8.23
N ASP A 32 -9.59 3.30 -9.36
CA ASP A 32 -9.96 2.63 -10.62
C ASP A 32 -9.43 1.19 -10.71
N GLY A 33 -8.65 0.74 -9.72
CA GLY A 33 -7.93 -0.54 -9.77
C GLY A 33 -6.88 -0.60 -10.88
N MET A 34 -6.53 0.54 -11.49
CA MET A 34 -5.56 0.61 -12.58
C MET A 34 -4.14 0.80 -12.07
N ARG A 35 -3.18 0.54 -12.96
CA ARG A 35 -1.76 0.77 -12.69
C ARG A 35 -1.50 2.27 -12.62
N THR A 36 -1.04 2.73 -11.46
CA THR A 36 -0.63 4.13 -11.25
C THR A 36 0.83 4.42 -11.63
N ARG A 37 1.58 3.39 -12.00
CA ARG A 37 3.04 3.44 -12.18
C ARG A 37 3.46 2.62 -13.40
N THR A 38 4.47 3.10 -14.10
CA THR A 38 5.16 2.41 -15.20
C THR A 38 6.46 1.81 -14.65
N ALA A 39 6.65 0.51 -14.88
CA ALA A 39 7.87 -0.21 -14.54
C ALA A 39 8.68 -0.49 -15.81
N VAL A 40 9.96 -0.13 -15.83
CA VAL A 40 10.86 -0.35 -16.95
C VAL A 40 12.11 -1.07 -16.46
N ALA A 41 12.45 -2.20 -17.08
CA ALA A 41 13.68 -2.91 -16.77
C ALA A 41 14.90 -2.11 -17.25
N LYS A 42 15.87 -1.87 -16.37
CA LYS A 42 17.17 -1.24 -16.69
C LYS A 42 18.21 -2.25 -17.17
N SER A 43 18.02 -3.52 -16.82
CA SER A 43 18.89 -4.64 -17.19
C SER A 43 18.04 -5.89 -17.33
N MET A 44 18.64 -6.98 -17.83
CA MET A 44 18.04 -8.31 -17.75
C MET A 44 17.60 -8.59 -16.30
N SER A 45 16.32 -8.89 -16.14
CA SER A 45 15.66 -9.00 -14.85
C SER A 45 14.64 -10.13 -14.90
N GLU A 46 14.70 -11.01 -13.91
CA GLU A 46 13.72 -12.06 -13.71
C GLU A 46 12.64 -11.54 -12.77
N LEU A 47 11.39 -11.74 -13.16
CA LEU A 47 10.23 -11.28 -12.40
C LEU A 47 9.37 -12.48 -12.03
N CYS A 48 9.01 -12.57 -10.75
CA CYS A 48 7.96 -13.46 -10.29
C CYS A 48 6.63 -12.72 -10.38
N VAL A 49 5.71 -13.19 -11.22
CA VAL A 49 4.40 -12.56 -11.41
C VAL A 49 3.34 -13.43 -10.73
N ILE A 50 2.57 -12.81 -9.83
CA ILE A 50 1.38 -13.41 -9.23
C ILE A 50 0.17 -12.70 -9.81
N ARG A 51 -0.82 -13.45 -10.30
CA ARG A 51 -2.04 -12.88 -10.88
C ARG A 51 -2.91 -12.29 -9.77
N ALA A 52 -3.67 -11.25 -10.10
CA ALA A 52 -4.56 -10.60 -9.14
C ALA A 52 -5.57 -11.58 -8.52
N GLU A 53 -6.08 -12.52 -9.32
CA GLU A 53 -7.04 -13.54 -8.90
C GLU A 53 -6.42 -14.51 -7.89
N GLU A 54 -5.15 -14.87 -8.07
CA GLU A 54 -4.41 -15.73 -7.15
C GLU A 54 -4.18 -15.03 -5.82
N VAL A 55 -3.79 -13.74 -5.84
CA VAL A 55 -3.67 -12.94 -4.62
C VAL A 55 -5.02 -12.85 -3.89
N LYS A 56 -6.12 -12.62 -4.61
CA LYS A 56 -7.47 -12.60 -4.01
C LYS A 56 -7.81 -13.96 -3.38
N GLN A 57 -7.52 -15.06 -4.05
CA GLN A 57 -7.75 -16.40 -3.50
C GLN A 57 -6.89 -16.65 -2.26
N LEU A 58 -5.63 -16.22 -2.24
CA LEU A 58 -4.75 -16.33 -1.07
C LEU A 58 -5.30 -15.54 0.12
N LEU A 59 -5.78 -14.32 -0.10
CA LEU A 59 -6.42 -13.51 0.94
C LEU A 59 -7.70 -14.15 1.49
N ILE A 60 -8.46 -14.87 0.66
CA ILE A 60 -9.67 -15.58 1.10
C ILE A 60 -9.30 -16.84 1.89
N ARG A 61 -8.39 -17.66 1.36
CA ARG A 61 -8.02 -18.97 1.91
C ARG A 61 -7.18 -18.86 3.18
N HIS A 62 -6.34 -17.84 3.31
CA HIS A 62 -5.42 -17.70 4.43
C HIS A 62 -5.71 -16.42 5.22
N LYS A 63 -6.51 -16.54 6.28
CA LYS A 63 -6.91 -15.40 7.12
C LYS A 63 -5.74 -14.71 7.83
N SER A 64 -4.71 -15.46 8.21
CA SER A 64 -3.47 -14.90 8.75
C SER A 64 -2.77 -13.98 7.74
N PHE A 65 -2.69 -14.40 6.47
CA PHE A 65 -2.14 -13.60 5.39
C PHE A 65 -2.99 -12.35 5.13
N GLN A 66 -4.32 -12.49 5.11
CA GLN A 66 -5.24 -11.36 4.98
C GLN A 66 -5.00 -10.32 6.09
N TRP A 67 -4.90 -10.77 7.35
CA TRP A 67 -4.67 -9.89 8.49
C TRP A 67 -3.33 -9.17 8.40
N ALA A 68 -2.26 -9.89 8.03
CA ALA A 68 -0.95 -9.30 7.83
C ALA A 68 -0.98 -8.20 6.75
N VAL A 69 -1.54 -8.49 5.57
CA VAL A 69 -1.69 -7.52 4.48
C VAL A 69 -2.50 -6.31 4.92
N GLN A 70 -3.64 -6.51 5.57
CA GLN A 70 -4.48 -5.42 6.06
C GLN A 70 -3.74 -4.53 7.07
N ARG A 71 -3.00 -5.14 7.99
CA ARG A 71 -2.23 -4.40 9.01
C ARG A 71 -1.09 -3.60 8.36
N MET A 72 -0.38 -4.18 7.38
CA MET A 72 0.63 -3.45 6.61
C MET A 72 0.05 -2.25 5.88
N CYS A 73 -1.09 -2.41 5.19
CA CYS A 73 -1.77 -1.30 4.52
C CYS A 73 -2.17 -0.20 5.51
N LYS A 74 -2.75 -0.56 6.66
CA LYS A 74 -3.12 0.40 7.72
C LYS A 74 -1.90 1.15 8.26
N MET A 75 -0.79 0.44 8.49
CA MET A 75 0.45 1.05 8.95
C MET A 75 1.06 2.00 7.91
N HIS A 76 0.95 1.65 6.63
CA HIS A 76 1.39 2.51 5.53
C HIS A 76 0.57 3.81 5.49
N ILE A 77 -0.76 3.70 5.47
CA ILE A 77 -1.68 4.85 5.50
C ILE A 77 -1.42 5.72 6.73
N ALA A 78 -1.35 5.13 7.93
CA ALA A 78 -1.05 5.87 9.15
C ALA A 78 0.32 6.56 9.11
N SER A 79 1.31 5.99 8.42
CA SER A 79 2.61 6.62 8.25
C SER A 79 2.54 7.85 7.34
N ILE A 80 1.68 7.81 6.33
CA ILE A 80 1.41 8.93 5.44
C ILE A 80 0.65 10.02 6.20
N ASP A 81 -0.44 9.67 6.90
CA ASP A 81 -1.25 10.60 7.68
C ASP A 81 -0.41 11.39 8.69
N ARG A 82 0.55 10.74 9.36
CA ARG A 82 1.47 11.42 10.29
C ARG A 82 2.33 12.48 9.61
N VAL A 83 2.78 12.24 8.38
CA VAL A 83 3.57 13.24 7.62
C VAL A 83 2.69 14.41 7.22
N VAL A 84 1.44 14.13 6.80
CA VAL A 84 0.44 15.16 6.46
C VAL A 84 0.12 16.03 7.69
N GLN A 85 -0.15 15.43 8.84
CA GLN A 85 -0.44 16.14 10.10
C GLN A 85 0.71 17.05 10.55
N GLN A 86 1.94 16.71 10.18
CA GLN A 86 3.12 17.53 10.46
C GLN A 86 3.33 18.67 9.44
N ASN A 87 2.37 18.90 8.53
CA ASN A 87 2.47 19.83 7.41
C ASN A 87 3.73 19.62 6.55
N LYS A 88 4.23 18.38 6.51
CA LYS A 88 5.42 18.03 5.71
C LYS A 88 5.00 17.59 4.32
N GLN A 89 5.80 17.98 3.33
CA GLN A 89 5.59 17.56 1.96
C GLN A 89 5.88 16.06 1.80
N LEU A 90 4.92 15.32 1.23
CA LEU A 90 5.11 13.92 0.86
C LEU A 90 5.79 13.81 -0.49
N SER A 91 6.78 12.92 -0.58
CA SER A 91 7.31 12.50 -1.88
C SER A 91 6.29 11.61 -2.60
N LEU A 92 6.26 11.68 -3.93
CA LEU A 92 5.39 10.82 -4.74
C LEU A 92 5.68 9.33 -4.50
N LYS A 93 6.94 8.98 -4.22
CA LYS A 93 7.36 7.63 -3.81
C LYS A 93 6.68 7.19 -2.51
N ALA A 94 6.61 8.05 -1.49
CA ALA A 94 6.03 7.70 -0.20
C ALA A 94 4.52 7.44 -0.29
N VAL A 95 3.84 8.10 -1.23
CA VAL A 95 2.41 7.92 -1.49
C VAL A 95 2.15 6.67 -2.33
N LEU A 96 2.94 6.47 -3.38
CA LEU A 96 2.65 5.44 -4.37
C LEU A 96 3.31 4.10 -4.04
N CYS A 97 4.41 4.04 -3.30
CA CYS A 97 5.14 2.79 -3.05
C CYS A 97 5.00 2.36 -1.59
N VAL A 98 4.41 1.19 -1.37
CA VAL A 98 4.39 0.58 -0.04
C VAL A 98 5.75 0.00 0.29
N ASP A 99 6.35 0.43 1.40
CA ASP A 99 7.61 -0.11 1.89
C ASP A 99 7.36 -1.38 2.71
N TRP A 100 7.08 -2.48 2.01
CA TRP A 100 6.75 -3.77 2.61
C TRP A 100 7.81 -4.25 3.59
N LYS A 101 9.10 -4.10 3.25
CA LYS A 101 10.21 -4.50 4.12
C LYS A 101 10.17 -3.76 5.45
N LYS A 102 10.02 -2.42 5.43
CA LYS A 102 9.91 -1.59 6.63
C LYS A 102 8.68 -1.92 7.47
N HIS A 103 7.57 -2.31 6.84
CA HIS A 103 6.34 -2.68 7.54
C HIS A 103 6.41 -4.09 8.12
N CYS A 104 7.00 -5.06 7.42
CA CYS A 104 7.22 -6.42 7.94
C CYS A 104 8.08 -6.41 9.20
N THR A 105 9.19 -5.67 9.23
CA THR A 105 10.04 -5.59 10.44
C THR A 105 9.30 -5.05 11.66
N LYS A 106 8.30 -4.18 11.45
CA LYS A 106 7.46 -3.64 12.52
C LYS A 106 6.36 -4.62 12.92
N LEU A 107 5.82 -5.36 11.96
CA LEU A 107 4.88 -6.45 12.25
C LEU A 107 5.52 -7.49 13.14
N ASP A 108 6.75 -7.93 12.87
CA ASP A 108 7.41 -8.95 13.70
C ASP A 108 7.62 -8.45 15.14
N GLN A 109 7.97 -7.18 15.31
CA GLN A 109 8.07 -6.56 16.64
C GLN A 109 6.71 -6.53 17.36
N ASP A 110 5.65 -6.15 16.65
CA ASP A 110 4.30 -6.12 17.21
C ASP A 110 3.78 -7.53 17.48
N VAL A 111 4.01 -8.51 16.60
CA VAL A 111 3.57 -9.90 16.74
C VAL A 111 4.30 -10.57 17.88
N VAL A 112 5.59 -10.32 18.10
CA VAL A 112 6.27 -10.77 19.34
C VAL A 112 5.58 -10.18 20.58
N VAL A 113 5.21 -8.89 20.56
CA VAL A 113 4.51 -8.25 21.68
C VAL A 113 3.06 -8.73 21.85
N THR A 114 2.38 -9.07 20.75
CA THR A 114 0.95 -9.45 20.75
C THR A 114 0.79 -10.96 20.98
N CYS A 115 1.62 -11.83 20.40
CA CYS A 115 1.62 -13.27 20.68
C CYS A 115 2.00 -13.57 22.14
N LEU A 116 2.84 -12.74 22.77
CA LEU A 116 3.10 -12.83 24.22
C LEU A 116 1.92 -12.35 25.09
N ARG A 117 0.91 -11.69 24.51
CA ARG A 117 -0.30 -11.19 25.23
C ARG A 117 -1.60 -11.91 24.86
N ASP A 118 -1.73 -12.45 23.65
CA ASP A 118 -3.01 -12.84 23.04
C ASP A 118 -3.20 -14.34 22.78
N GLU A 119 -2.37 -15.22 23.36
CA GLU A 119 -2.67 -16.66 23.38
C GLU A 119 -3.92 -17.03 24.21
N ARG A 120 -4.62 -16.08 24.84
CA ARG A 120 -5.82 -16.38 25.65
C ARG A 120 -7.12 -15.61 25.36
N ALA A 121 -7.15 -14.52 24.57
CA ALA A 121 -8.39 -13.73 24.49
C ALA A 121 -8.72 -13.06 23.15
N GLY A 122 -7.76 -12.48 22.41
CA GLY A 122 -8.06 -11.57 21.30
C GLY A 122 -8.53 -12.24 20.01
N ILE A 123 -8.02 -13.44 19.70
CA ILE A 123 -8.29 -14.10 18.42
C ILE A 123 -9.76 -14.57 18.34
N ASN A 124 -10.30 -15.17 19.40
CA ASN A 124 -11.68 -15.70 19.38
C ASN A 124 -12.77 -14.62 19.42
N ARG A 125 -12.51 -13.45 20.04
CA ARG A 125 -13.52 -12.39 20.18
C ARG A 125 -13.79 -11.68 18.86
N TRP A 126 -12.76 -11.50 18.02
CA TRP A 126 -12.95 -10.88 16.69
C TRP A 126 -13.59 -11.83 15.68
N TYR A 127 -13.33 -13.14 15.79
CA TYR A 127 -14.02 -14.17 14.98
C TYR A 127 -15.52 -14.22 15.29
N ALA A 128 -15.92 -14.08 16.57
CA ALA A 128 -17.32 -14.09 16.98
C ALA A 128 -18.14 -12.91 16.41
N ASP A 129 -17.52 -11.74 16.21
CA ASP A 129 -18.22 -10.53 15.73
C ASP A 129 -18.37 -10.46 14.20
N ASN A 130 -17.62 -11.25 13.41
CA ASN A 130 -17.59 -11.15 11.95
C ASN A 130 -18.15 -12.37 11.19
N ASP A 131 -18.71 -13.36 11.89
CA ASP A 131 -19.26 -14.59 11.28
C ASP A 131 -20.70 -14.45 10.74
N ARG A 132 -21.24 -13.23 10.69
CA ARG A 132 -22.54 -12.94 10.06
C ARG A 132 -22.39 -11.86 9.00
N HIS A 133 -22.06 -12.24 7.78
CA HIS A 133 -22.51 -11.65 6.50
C HIS A 133 -21.55 -12.02 5.37
N ASP A 134 -22.12 -12.32 4.20
CA ASP A 134 -21.46 -12.58 2.91
C ASP A 134 -20.09 -11.88 2.74
N ALA A 135 -19.04 -12.62 3.07
CA ALA A 135 -17.73 -12.05 3.37
C ALA A 135 -17.03 -11.50 2.12
N ALA A 136 -17.25 -12.06 0.93
CA ALA A 136 -16.48 -11.66 -0.26
C ALA A 136 -16.81 -10.22 -0.74
N VAL A 137 -18.10 -9.82 -0.72
CA VAL A 137 -18.54 -8.49 -1.18
C VAL A 137 -18.34 -7.44 -0.09
N GLY A 138 -18.58 -7.81 1.18
CA GLY A 138 -18.36 -6.93 2.33
C GLY A 138 -16.88 -6.61 2.59
N ILE A 139 -15.96 -7.56 2.38
CA ILE A 139 -14.52 -7.39 2.62
C ILE A 139 -13.90 -6.41 1.61
N VAL A 140 -14.23 -6.53 0.32
CA VAL A 140 -13.78 -5.58 -0.71
C VAL A 140 -14.44 -4.21 -0.50
N GLY A 141 -15.71 -4.17 -0.08
CA GLY A 141 -16.42 -2.94 0.23
C GLY A 141 -15.88 -2.18 1.46
N SER A 142 -15.51 -2.89 2.52
CA SER A 142 -14.91 -2.30 3.74
C SER A 142 -13.49 -1.81 3.49
N PHE A 143 -12.68 -2.58 2.75
CA PHE A 143 -11.38 -2.10 2.29
C PHE A 143 -11.52 -0.85 1.43
N ARG A 144 -12.46 -0.82 0.46
CA ARG A 144 -12.76 0.35 -0.37
C ARG A 144 -13.23 1.56 0.42
N LYS A 145 -14.01 1.40 1.50
CA LYS A 145 -14.50 2.54 2.30
C LYS A 145 -13.40 3.18 3.14
N SER A 146 -12.59 2.38 3.84
CA SER A 146 -11.45 2.90 4.60
C SER A 146 -10.33 3.39 3.67
N SER A 147 -10.12 2.71 2.53
CA SER A 147 -9.17 3.17 1.53
C SER A 147 -9.66 4.41 0.81
N ALA A 148 -10.96 4.61 0.55
CA ALA A 148 -11.48 5.82 -0.10
C ALA A 148 -11.20 7.09 0.72
N LEU A 149 -11.41 7.06 2.03
CA LEU A 149 -11.08 8.18 2.92
C LEU A 149 -9.57 8.47 2.94
N GLY A 150 -8.74 7.43 3.04
CA GLY A 150 -7.28 7.58 2.91
C GLY A 150 -6.84 7.99 1.50
N LEU A 151 -7.55 7.56 0.45
CA LEU A 151 -7.26 7.85 -0.94
C LEU A 151 -7.59 9.30 -1.27
N GLU A 152 -8.69 9.85 -0.78
CA GLU A 152 -9.02 11.27 -1.01
C GLU A 152 -7.93 12.17 -0.42
N VAL A 153 -7.49 11.88 0.81
CA VAL A 153 -6.36 12.57 1.43
C VAL A 153 -5.08 12.37 0.60
N LEU A 154 -4.83 11.17 0.09
CA LEU A 154 -3.69 10.91 -0.78
C LEU A 154 -3.77 11.61 -2.14
N LYS A 155 -4.96 11.71 -2.74
CA LYS A 155 -5.20 12.38 -4.01
C LYS A 155 -5.05 13.88 -3.88
N GLU A 156 -5.61 14.47 -2.83
CA GLU A 156 -5.50 15.90 -2.58
C GLU A 156 -4.03 16.28 -2.36
N ASN A 157 -3.30 15.47 -1.58
CA ASN A 157 -1.86 15.65 -1.39
C ASN A 157 -1.04 15.38 -2.66
N ALA A 158 -1.38 14.37 -3.45
CA ALA A 158 -0.71 14.10 -4.72
C ALA A 158 -0.98 15.19 -5.76
N ARG A 159 -2.22 15.70 -5.83
CA ARG A 159 -2.59 16.84 -6.68
C ARG A 159 -1.86 18.11 -6.23
N ALA A 160 -1.84 18.40 -4.93
CA ALA A 160 -1.10 19.54 -4.38
C ALA A 160 0.41 19.43 -4.66
N ALA A 161 1.00 18.24 -4.52
CA ALA A 161 2.40 17.99 -4.85
C ALA A 161 2.68 18.17 -6.36
N MET A 162 1.77 17.70 -7.23
CA MET A 162 1.91 17.85 -8.68
C MET A 162 1.75 19.30 -9.16
N SER A 163 0.80 20.06 -8.60
CA SER A 163 0.59 21.47 -8.96
C SER A 163 1.78 22.36 -8.56
N ARG A 164 2.33 22.18 -7.36
CA ARG A 164 3.48 22.97 -6.88
C ARG A 164 4.77 22.71 -7.67
N THR A 165 4.99 21.48 -8.11
CA THR A 165 6.16 21.18 -8.97
C THR A 165 6.12 21.83 -10.35
N LYS A 166 4.94 22.21 -10.88
CA LYS A 166 4.85 22.93 -12.15
C LYS A 166 5.32 24.38 -12.02
N GLU A 167 5.10 25.01 -10.87
CA GLU A 167 5.55 26.39 -10.58
C GLU A 167 7.07 26.48 -10.46
N ASP A 168 7.74 25.51 -9.84
CA ASP A 168 9.20 25.51 -9.69
C ASP A 168 9.94 25.29 -11.03
N SER A 169 9.37 24.52 -11.96
CA SER A 169 9.93 24.36 -13.31
C SER A 169 9.75 25.60 -14.20
N GLY A 170 8.78 26.47 -13.91
CA GLY A 170 8.55 27.73 -14.65
C GLY A 170 9.51 28.84 -14.26
N LYS A 171 10.07 28.83 -13.04
CA LYS A 171 10.99 29.87 -12.55
C LYS A 171 12.46 29.67 -12.93
N LYS A 172 12.83 28.55 -13.56
CA LYS A 172 14.21 28.25 -13.99
C LYS A 172 14.52 28.63 -15.44
N LEU A 173 13.57 29.26 -16.13
CA LEU A 173 13.68 29.68 -17.54
C LEU A 173 13.45 31.19 -17.74
N ALA A 174 13.52 31.98 -16.68
CA ALA A 174 13.50 33.45 -16.72
C ALA A 174 14.80 34.00 -16.17
#